data_AF-A0A6L7AAR1-F1
#
_entry.id   AF-A0A6L7AAR1-F1
#
_cell.length_a   1.000
_cell.length_b   1.000
_cell.length_c   1.000
_cell.angle_alpha   90.00
_cell.angle_beta   90.00
_cell.angle_gamma   90.00
#
_symmetry.space_group_name_H-M   'P 1'
#
loop_
_entity.id
_entity.type
_entity.pdbx_description
1 polymer ?
#
loop_
_entity_poly.entity_id
_entity_poly.type
_entity_poly.pdbx_seq_one_letter_code
_entity_poly.pdbx_strand_id
1 'polypeptide(L)'
;GFNSYLHHDAGMAPILVNIHLTEVFLGIFIGAVTFTGSVVAFGKLCGKISSKPLMLPNRHKMNLAALVVSFLLLIVFVRTDSVGLQVLALLIMTAIALVFGWHLVASIGGADMPVVVSMLNSYSGWAAAAAGFMLSNDLLIVTGALVGSSGAILSYIMCKAMNRSFISVIAGGFGTDGSSTGDDQEVGEHREITAEETAELLKNSHSVIITPGYGMAVAQ
;
A
#
# COMPACT_ATOMS: atom_id res chain seq x y z
N GLY A 1 -1.53 19.79 -3.59
CA GLY A 1 -2.55 19.70 -2.53
C GLY A 1 -2.77 21.05 -1.87
N PHE A 2 -2.36 21.22 -0.61
CA PHE A 2 -2.66 22.43 0.20
C PHE A 2 -2.29 23.75 -0.48
N ASN A 3 -1.13 23.82 -1.13
CA ASN A 3 -0.71 25.04 -1.84
C ASN A 3 -1.66 25.40 -3.00
N SER A 4 -2.18 24.39 -3.70
CA SER A 4 -3.13 24.58 -4.80
C SER A 4 -4.47 25.11 -4.30
N TYR A 5 -4.93 24.65 -3.13
CA TYR A 5 -6.14 25.18 -2.49
C TYR A 5 -5.99 26.65 -2.10
N LEU A 6 -4.85 27.00 -1.49
CA LEU A 6 -4.58 28.35 -0.99
C LEU A 6 -4.38 29.40 -2.11
N HIS A 7 -3.95 28.97 -3.30
CA HIS A 7 -3.60 29.85 -4.41
C HIS A 7 -4.47 29.66 -5.66
N HIS A 8 -5.71 29.17 -5.53
CA HIS A 8 -6.59 29.02 -6.70
C HIS A 8 -7.09 30.39 -7.20
N ASP A 9 -7.05 30.60 -8.53
CA ASP A 9 -7.40 31.87 -9.15
C ASP A 9 -8.89 32.22 -9.01
N ALA A 10 -9.15 33.48 -8.62
CA ALA A 10 -10.47 34.06 -8.48
C ALA A 10 -11.10 34.35 -9.85
N GLY A 11 -11.69 33.35 -10.49
CA GLY A 11 -12.38 33.54 -11.78
C GLY A 11 -12.97 32.28 -12.43
N MET A 12 -12.90 31.12 -11.80
CA MET A 12 -13.40 29.86 -12.37
C MET A 12 -14.93 29.75 -12.30
N ALA A 13 -15.53 29.14 -13.33
CA ALA A 13 -16.95 28.77 -13.28
C ALA A 13 -17.20 27.79 -12.11
N PRO A 14 -18.38 27.81 -11.46
CA PRO A 14 -18.66 27.02 -10.26
C PRO A 14 -18.39 25.50 -10.41
N ILE A 15 -18.59 24.96 -11.61
CA ILE A 15 -18.29 23.56 -11.93
C ILE A 15 -16.78 23.26 -11.86
N LEU A 16 -15.95 24.14 -12.42
CA LEU A 16 -14.49 23.96 -12.41
C LEU A 16 -13.94 24.06 -10.98
N VAL A 17 -14.50 24.94 -10.16
CA VAL A 17 -14.14 25.04 -8.74
C VAL A 17 -14.40 23.71 -8.02
N ASN A 18 -15.58 23.11 -8.21
CA ASN A 18 -15.91 21.84 -7.57
C ASN A 18 -15.01 20.68 -8.02
N ILE A 19 -14.65 20.65 -9.31
CA ILE A 19 -13.69 19.67 -9.84
C ILE A 19 -12.33 19.86 -9.17
N HIS A 20 -11.81 21.09 -9.17
CA HIS A 20 -10.52 21.41 -8.56
C HIS A 20 -10.47 21.06 -7.06
N LEU A 21 -11.51 21.42 -6.30
CA LEU A 21 -11.62 21.07 -4.88
C LEU A 21 -11.62 19.56 -4.66
N THR A 22 -12.33 18.81 -5.52
CA THR A 22 -12.35 17.34 -5.45
C THR A 22 -10.98 16.74 -5.74
N GLU A 23 -10.29 17.25 -6.76
CA GLU A 23 -8.92 16.83 -7.09
C GLU A 23 -7.97 17.07 -5.92
N VAL A 24 -7.98 18.30 -5.36
CA VAL A 24 -7.18 18.68 -4.19
C VAL A 24 -7.40 17.72 -3.04
N PHE A 25 -8.66 17.44 -2.70
CA PHE A 25 -9.02 16.58 -1.58
C PHE A 25 -8.52 15.15 -1.79
N LEU A 26 -8.79 14.57 -2.96
CA LEU A 26 -8.36 13.20 -3.29
C LEU A 26 -6.84 13.08 -3.37
N GLY A 27 -6.14 14.04 -3.97
CA GLY A 27 -4.69 14.01 -4.06
C GLY A 27 -4.01 14.12 -2.69
N ILE A 28 -4.55 14.94 -1.78
CA ILE A 28 -4.05 15.00 -0.40
C ILE A 28 -4.34 13.69 0.34
N PHE A 29 -5.54 13.14 0.21
CA PHE A 29 -5.90 11.86 0.83
C PHE A 29 -4.96 10.74 0.39
N ILE A 30 -4.82 10.51 -0.92
CA ILE A 30 -3.96 9.45 -1.47
C ILE A 30 -2.49 9.70 -1.06
N GLY A 31 -2.01 10.95 -1.14
CA GLY A 31 -0.66 11.32 -0.75
C GLY A 31 -0.38 11.04 0.74
N ALA A 32 -1.30 11.41 1.63
CA ALA A 32 -1.15 11.20 3.08
C ALA A 32 -1.14 9.71 3.47
N VAL A 33 -2.03 8.92 2.86
CA VAL A 33 -2.07 7.46 3.03
C VAL A 33 -0.77 6.83 2.54
N THR A 34 -0.29 7.25 1.37
CA THR A 34 0.96 6.73 0.78
C THR A 34 2.18 7.08 1.62
N PHE A 35 2.25 8.32 2.11
CA PHE A 35 3.35 8.79 2.94
C PHE A 35 3.47 7.99 4.24
N THR A 36 2.39 7.92 5.02
CA THR A 36 2.40 7.19 6.29
C THR A 36 2.55 5.70 6.11
N GLY A 37 1.90 5.12 5.10
CA GLY A 37 2.09 3.73 4.73
C GLY A 37 3.55 3.40 4.41
N SER A 38 4.22 4.25 3.63
CA SER A 38 5.63 4.07 3.26
C SER A 38 6.56 4.18 4.47
N VAL A 39 6.30 5.10 5.40
CA VAL A 39 7.07 5.24 6.65
C VAL A 39 6.95 3.98 7.51
N VAL A 40 5.75 3.41 7.64
CA VAL A 40 5.54 2.17 8.41
C VAL A 40 6.20 0.98 7.71
N ALA A 41 6.07 0.86 6.39
CA ALA A 41 6.71 -0.20 5.61
C ALA A 41 8.24 -0.15 5.77
N PHE A 42 8.84 1.05 5.66
CA PHE A 42 10.24 1.28 5.93
C PHE A 42 10.63 0.87 7.37
N GLY A 43 9.86 1.31 8.37
CA GLY A 43 10.12 0.97 9.77
C GLY A 43 10.09 -0.54 10.03
N LYS A 44 9.20 -1.28 9.37
CA LYS A 44 9.11 -2.75 9.47
C LYS A 44 10.27 -3.45 8.76
N LEU A 45 10.67 -2.97 7.58
CA LEU A 45 11.76 -3.57 6.80
C LEU A 45 13.14 -3.29 7.42
N CYS A 46 13.33 -2.13 8.06
CA CYS A 46 14.56 -1.80 8.79
C CYS A 46 14.59 -2.34 10.22
N GLY A 47 13.61 -3.15 10.64
CA GLY A 47 13.55 -3.76 11.97
C GLY A 47 13.29 -2.79 13.13
N LYS A 48 12.98 -1.51 12.86
CA LYS A 48 12.64 -0.51 13.90
C LYS A 48 11.23 -0.71 14.45
N ILE A 49 10.34 -1.26 13.64
CA ILE A 49 8.95 -1.61 14.00
C ILE A 49 8.81 -3.12 13.90
N SER A 50 8.04 -3.74 14.80
CA SER A 50 7.77 -5.17 14.74
C SER A 50 7.18 -5.57 13.39
N SER A 51 7.74 -6.61 12.78
CA SER A 51 7.24 -7.20 11.53
C SER A 51 5.94 -8.01 11.74
N LYS A 52 5.52 -8.23 12.99
CA LYS A 52 4.25 -8.89 13.30
C LYS A 52 3.08 -7.99 12.90
N PRO A 53 2.02 -8.54 12.30
CA PRO A 53 0.86 -7.76 11.90
C PRO A 53 0.10 -7.25 13.14
N LEU A 54 -0.20 -5.95 13.18
CA LEU A 54 -0.96 -5.36 14.28
C LEU A 54 -2.44 -5.74 14.18
N MET A 55 -2.92 -6.58 15.09
CA MET A 55 -4.32 -7.03 15.14
C MET A 55 -5.12 -6.18 16.12
N LEU A 56 -5.69 -5.06 15.65
CA LEU A 56 -6.67 -4.30 16.42
C LEU A 56 -8.07 -4.94 16.32
N PRO A 57 -8.88 -4.91 17.40
CA PRO A 57 -10.25 -5.39 17.35
C PRO A 57 -11.06 -4.57 16.32
N ASN A 58 -11.86 -5.26 15.50
CA ASN A 58 -12.70 -4.63 14.47
C ASN A 58 -11.96 -3.76 13.43
N ARG A 59 -10.69 -4.07 13.10
CA ARG A 59 -9.87 -3.34 12.10
C ARG A 59 -10.61 -2.98 10.80
N HIS A 60 -11.43 -3.89 10.27
CA HIS A 60 -12.18 -3.67 9.02
C HIS A 60 -13.25 -2.59 9.18
N LYS A 61 -13.92 -2.54 10.35
CA LYS A 61 -14.89 -1.50 10.66
C LYS A 61 -14.21 -0.15 10.86
N MET A 62 -13.03 -0.12 11.48
CA MET A 62 -12.25 1.12 11.64
C MET A 62 -11.81 1.68 10.27
N ASN A 63 -11.31 0.81 9.39
CA ASN A 63 -10.93 1.20 8.03
C ASN A 63 -12.13 1.69 7.23
N LEU A 64 -13.26 0.99 7.30
CA LEU A 64 -14.49 1.41 6.65
C LEU A 64 -14.99 2.75 7.19
N ALA A 65 -14.95 2.94 8.51
CA ALA A 65 -15.34 4.19 9.15
C ALA A 65 -14.45 5.36 8.70
N ALA A 66 -13.14 5.16 8.62
CA ALA A 66 -12.22 6.18 8.13
C ALA A 66 -12.56 6.60 6.69
N LEU A 67 -12.89 5.64 5.81
CA LEU A 67 -13.30 5.93 4.43
C LEU A 67 -14.65 6.67 4.35
N VAL A 68 -15.65 6.20 5.11
CA VAL A 68 -16.98 6.83 5.14
C VAL A 68 -16.90 8.26 5.69
N VAL A 69 -16.19 8.47 6.79
CA VAL A 69 -16.01 9.81 7.37
C VAL A 69 -15.24 10.72 6.40
N SER A 70 -14.19 10.21 5.75
CA SER A 70 -13.45 10.98 4.73
C SER A 70 -14.35 11.36 3.55
N PHE A 71 -15.24 10.47 3.11
CA PHE A 71 -16.20 10.76 2.05
C PHE A 71 -17.25 11.81 2.47
N LEU A 72 -17.75 11.75 3.70
CA LEU A 72 -18.65 12.78 4.22
C LEU A 72 -17.95 14.14 4.31
N LEU A 73 -16.68 14.16 4.73
CA LEU A 73 -15.86 15.38 4.75
C LEU A 73 -15.63 15.95 3.35
N LEU A 74 -15.50 15.11 2.31
CA LEU A 74 -15.43 15.57 0.92
C LEU A 74 -16.72 16.30 0.52
N ILE A 75 -17.89 15.75 0.84
CA ILE A 75 -19.17 16.39 0.54
C ILE A 75 -19.26 17.75 1.24
N VAL A 76 -18.91 17.81 2.52
CA VAL A 76 -18.89 19.07 3.30
C VAL A 76 -17.90 20.06 2.69
N PHE A 77 -16.71 19.61 2.31
CA PHE A 77 -15.65 20.43 1.71
C PHE A 77 -16.10 21.09 0.41
N VAL A 78 -16.77 20.34 -0.48
CA VAL A 78 -17.22 20.85 -1.78
C VAL A 78 -18.49 21.69 -1.67
N ARG A 79 -19.39 21.40 -0.72
CA ARG A 79 -20.70 22.09 -0.59
C ARG A 79 -20.68 23.34 0.26
N THR A 80 -19.62 23.57 1.04
CA THR A 80 -19.56 24.68 1.99
C THR A 80 -18.88 25.90 1.38
N ASP A 81 -19.51 27.07 1.47
CA ASP A 81 -18.93 28.34 1.00
C ASP A 81 -17.99 29.00 2.04
N SER A 82 -18.01 28.52 3.29
CA SER A 82 -17.13 29.00 4.35
C SER A 82 -15.71 28.44 4.22
N VAL A 83 -14.75 29.31 3.93
CA VAL A 83 -13.31 28.99 3.88
C VAL A 83 -12.81 28.33 5.17
N GLY A 84 -13.28 28.79 6.33
CA GLY A 84 -12.88 28.22 7.63
C GLY A 84 -13.29 26.76 7.78
N LEU A 85 -14.51 26.41 7.38
CA LEU A 85 -15.01 25.03 7.41
C LEU A 85 -14.33 24.14 6.36
N GLN A 86 -14.02 24.69 5.18
CA GLN A 86 -13.27 23.96 4.15
C GLN A 86 -11.87 23.57 4.63
N VAL A 87 -11.11 24.53 5.16
CA VAL A 87 -9.77 24.27 5.72
C VAL A 87 -9.83 23.25 6.84
N LEU A 88 -10.80 23.40 7.75
CA LEU A 88 -10.96 22.48 8.87
C LEU A 88 -11.31 21.06 8.39
N ALA A 89 -12.22 20.91 7.43
CA ALA A 89 -12.56 19.60 6.85
C ALA A 89 -11.34 18.95 6.17
N LEU A 90 -10.53 19.74 5.47
CA LEU A 90 -9.31 19.27 4.82
C LEU A 90 -8.24 18.82 5.82
N LEU A 91 -8.04 19.57 6.91
CA LEU A 91 -7.11 19.21 7.98
C LEU A 91 -7.55 17.95 8.72
N ILE A 92 -8.84 17.84 9.07
CA ILE A 92 -9.39 16.65 9.74
C ILE A 92 -9.25 15.43 8.82
N MET A 93 -9.62 15.55 7.53
CA MET A 93 -9.43 14.46 6.59
C MET A 93 -7.96 14.05 6.49
N THR A 94 -7.05 15.01 6.42
CA THR A 94 -5.61 14.71 6.33
C THR A 94 -5.14 13.94 7.56
N ALA A 95 -5.56 14.34 8.76
CA ALA A 95 -5.25 13.61 9.98
C ALA A 95 -5.82 12.17 9.94
N ILE A 96 -7.06 11.99 9.48
CA ILE A 96 -7.66 10.67 9.29
C ILE A 96 -6.87 9.84 8.28
N ALA A 97 -6.46 10.42 7.15
CA ALA A 97 -5.71 9.76 6.10
C ALA A 97 -4.32 9.30 6.58
N LEU A 98 -3.64 10.11 7.40
CA LEU A 98 -2.36 9.75 8.02
C LEU A 98 -2.52 8.56 8.98
N VAL A 99 -3.54 8.58 9.84
CA VAL A 99 -3.84 7.48 10.77
C VAL A 99 -4.28 6.23 10.01
N PHE A 100 -5.08 6.40 8.96
CA PHE A 100 -5.57 5.32 8.11
C PHE A 100 -4.42 4.63 7.36
N GLY A 101 -3.51 5.38 6.75
CA GLY A 101 -2.33 4.83 6.08
C GLY A 101 -1.41 4.09 7.05
N TRP A 102 -1.19 4.66 8.24
CA TRP A 102 -0.47 3.96 9.31
C TRP A 102 -1.16 2.65 9.69
N HIS A 103 -2.46 2.67 9.99
CA HIS A 103 -3.20 1.49 10.44
C HIS A 103 -3.26 0.39 9.36
N LEU A 104 -3.48 0.77 8.11
CA LEU A 104 -3.52 -0.15 6.97
C LEU A 104 -2.22 -0.93 6.87
N VAL A 105 -1.06 -0.27 6.82
CA VAL A 105 0.24 -0.95 6.67
C VAL A 105 0.70 -1.61 7.97
N ALA A 106 0.37 -1.04 9.13
CA ALA A 106 0.65 -1.67 10.43
C ALA A 106 -0.05 -3.03 10.58
N SER A 107 -1.24 -3.20 9.99
CA SER A 107 -2.01 -4.44 10.04
C SER A 107 -1.48 -5.57 9.13
N ILE A 108 -0.53 -5.29 8.23
CA ILE A 108 0.03 -6.25 7.28
C ILE A 108 1.32 -6.88 7.83
N GLY A 109 1.54 -8.17 7.59
CA GLY A 109 2.72 -8.90 8.07
C GLY A 109 4.00 -8.55 7.30
N GLY A 110 5.16 -8.73 7.93
CA GLY A 110 6.48 -8.48 7.34
C GLY A 110 6.74 -9.24 6.04
N ALA A 111 6.28 -10.49 5.94
CA ALA A 111 6.46 -11.33 4.76
C ALA A 111 5.75 -10.77 3.51
N ASP A 112 4.66 -10.01 3.70
CA ASP A 112 3.88 -9.43 2.60
C ASP A 112 4.30 -7.99 2.27
N MET A 113 5.27 -7.43 3.00
CA MET A 113 5.74 -6.05 2.81
C MET A 113 6.20 -5.74 1.39
N PRO A 114 6.87 -6.65 0.62
CA PRO A 114 7.21 -6.36 -0.77
C PRO A 114 6.00 -5.98 -1.63
N VAL A 115 4.86 -6.64 -1.43
CA VAL A 115 3.61 -6.33 -2.14
C VAL A 115 3.10 -4.95 -1.72
N VAL A 116 3.15 -4.65 -0.41
CA VAL A 116 2.72 -3.34 0.12
C VAL A 116 3.55 -2.19 -0.46
N VAL A 117 4.87 -2.37 -0.59
CA VAL A 117 5.75 -1.37 -1.20
C VAL A 117 5.35 -1.11 -2.65
N SER A 118 5.07 -2.17 -3.43
CA SER A 118 4.61 -2.03 -4.82
C SER A 118 3.24 -1.33 -4.92
N MET A 119 2.31 -1.62 -3.99
CA MET A 119 1.01 -0.95 -3.94
C MET A 119 1.14 0.53 -3.59
N LEU A 120 1.98 0.88 -2.61
CA LEU A 120 2.24 2.26 -2.24
C LEU A 120 2.93 3.02 -3.38
N ASN A 121 3.79 2.36 -4.16
CA ASN A 121 4.34 2.92 -5.39
C ASN A 121 3.23 3.25 -6.40
N SER A 122 2.24 2.37 -6.58
CA SER A 122 1.06 2.66 -7.41
C SER A 122 0.32 3.91 -6.89
N TYR A 123 0.05 3.99 -5.58
CA TYR A 123 -0.64 5.14 -4.99
C TYR A 123 0.13 6.45 -5.16
N SER A 124 1.46 6.41 -5.09
CA SER A 124 2.30 7.57 -5.38
C SER A 124 2.13 8.07 -6.82
N GLY A 125 1.99 7.16 -7.79
CA GLY A 125 1.68 7.48 -9.19
C GLY A 125 0.32 8.14 -9.35
N TRP A 126 -0.72 7.61 -8.71
CA TRP A 126 -2.06 8.22 -8.73
C TRP A 126 -2.09 9.60 -8.04
N ALA A 127 -1.32 9.78 -6.96
CA ALA A 127 -1.17 11.08 -6.31
C ALA A 127 -0.46 12.08 -7.22
N ALA A 128 0.57 11.65 -7.96
CA ALA A 128 1.25 12.49 -8.95
C ALA A 128 0.33 12.86 -10.12
N ALA A 129 -0.49 11.93 -10.61
CA ALA A 129 -1.48 12.21 -11.63
C ALA A 129 -2.54 13.21 -11.14
N ALA A 130 -3.02 13.07 -9.91
CA ALA A 130 -3.92 14.03 -9.28
C ALA A 130 -3.29 15.42 -9.15
N ALA A 131 -2.01 15.50 -8.78
CA ALA A 131 -1.27 16.76 -8.79
C ALA A 131 -1.11 17.34 -10.21
N GLY A 132 -0.97 16.49 -11.22
CA GLY A 132 -0.98 16.88 -12.62
C GLY A 132 -2.29 17.54 -13.04
N PHE A 133 -3.43 16.99 -12.66
CA PHE A 133 -4.74 17.63 -12.89
C PHE A 133 -4.85 18.99 -12.17
N MET A 134 -4.48 19.05 -10.89
CA MET A 134 -4.51 20.31 -10.11
C MET A 134 -3.67 21.42 -10.74
N LEU A 135 -2.54 21.06 -11.34
CA LEU A 135 -1.59 21.99 -11.95
C LEU A 135 -1.78 22.15 -13.46
N SER A 136 -2.78 21.47 -14.05
CA SER A 136 -2.98 21.39 -15.51
C SER A 136 -1.68 21.02 -16.25
N ASN A 137 -0.96 20.01 -15.75
CA ASN A 137 0.34 19.57 -16.26
C ASN A 137 0.25 18.14 -16.81
N ASP A 138 0.20 18.04 -18.15
CA ASP A 138 0.08 16.78 -18.88
C ASP A 138 1.22 15.79 -18.59
N LEU A 139 2.45 16.29 -18.39
CA LEU A 139 3.59 15.43 -18.08
C LEU A 139 3.39 14.71 -16.74
N LEU A 140 2.90 15.41 -15.71
CA LEU A 140 2.60 14.80 -14.41
C LEU A 140 1.43 13.82 -14.49
N ILE A 141 0.42 14.12 -15.32
CA ILE A 141 -0.72 13.21 -15.55
C ILE A 141 -0.22 11.91 -16.20
N VAL A 142 0.53 12.01 -17.29
CA VAL A 142 1.02 10.85 -18.05
C VAL A 142 2.01 10.02 -17.24
N THR A 143 3.01 10.66 -16.62
CA THR A 143 4.01 9.96 -15.81
C THR A 143 3.39 9.34 -14.56
N GLY A 144 2.47 10.05 -13.88
CA GLY A 144 1.73 9.52 -12.74
C GLY A 144 0.88 8.31 -13.09
N ALA A 145 0.14 8.35 -14.19
CA ALA A 145 -0.66 7.22 -14.67
C ALA A 145 0.20 6.00 -15.05
N LEU A 146 1.37 6.23 -15.65
CA LEU A 146 2.33 5.17 -16.00
C LEU A 146 2.88 4.48 -14.74
N VAL A 147 3.32 5.25 -13.74
CA VAL A 147 3.81 4.69 -12.46
C VAL A 147 2.67 3.99 -11.70
N GLY A 148 1.48 4.61 -11.68
CA GLY A 148 0.29 4.07 -11.01
C GLY A 148 -0.12 2.71 -11.56
N SER A 149 -0.26 2.61 -12.88
CA SER A 149 -0.62 1.35 -13.55
C SER A 149 0.47 0.28 -13.41
N SER A 150 1.74 0.65 -13.57
CA SER A 150 2.87 -0.27 -13.40
C SER A 150 2.92 -0.89 -12.00
N GLY A 151 2.78 -0.08 -10.95
CA GLY A 151 2.75 -0.57 -9.57
C GLY A 151 1.56 -1.50 -9.29
N ALA A 152 0.38 -1.20 -9.86
CA ALA A 152 -0.80 -2.06 -9.70
C ALA A 152 -0.60 -3.43 -10.35
N ILE A 153 -0.06 -3.47 -11.57
CA ILE A 153 0.24 -4.71 -12.31
C ILE A 153 1.29 -5.53 -11.57
N LEU A 154 2.38 -4.89 -11.12
CA LEU A 154 3.42 -5.57 -10.35
C LEU A 154 2.86 -6.18 -9.07
N SER A 155 2.06 -5.41 -8.32
CA SER A 155 1.42 -5.90 -7.08
C SER A 155 0.54 -7.12 -7.34
N TYR A 156 -0.23 -7.12 -8.43
CA TYR A 156 -1.05 -8.25 -8.83
C TYR A 156 -0.23 -9.50 -9.17
N ILE A 157 0.84 -9.34 -9.97
CA ILE A 157 1.73 -10.45 -10.35
C ILE A 157 2.41 -11.03 -9.11
N MET A 158 2.86 -10.19 -8.17
CA MET A 158 3.45 -10.64 -6.91
C MET A 158 2.45 -11.45 -6.06
N CYS A 159 1.21 -10.97 -5.93
CA CYS A 159 0.16 -11.70 -5.21
C CYS A 159 -0.10 -13.08 -5.84
N LYS A 160 -0.20 -13.12 -7.18
CA LYS A 160 -0.40 -14.37 -7.93
C LYS A 160 0.77 -15.34 -7.76
N ALA A 161 2.01 -14.85 -7.79
CA ALA A 161 3.21 -15.65 -7.59
C ALA A 161 3.29 -16.24 -6.17
N MET A 162 2.70 -15.56 -5.18
CA MET A 162 2.60 -16.03 -3.79
C MET A 162 1.36 -16.91 -3.53
N ASN A 163 0.55 -17.23 -4.54
CA ASN A 163 -0.73 -17.93 -4.42
C ASN A 163 -1.67 -17.30 -3.36
N ARG A 164 -1.69 -15.96 -3.27
CA ARG A 164 -2.53 -15.21 -2.35
C ARG A 164 -3.34 -14.16 -3.11
N SER A 165 -4.60 -13.96 -2.74
CA SER A 165 -5.44 -12.95 -3.38
C SER A 165 -5.02 -11.53 -2.95
N PHE A 166 -5.06 -10.57 -3.88
CA PHE A 166 -4.71 -9.17 -3.62
C PHE A 166 -5.51 -8.56 -2.46
N ILE A 167 -6.79 -8.90 -2.37
CA ILE A 167 -7.69 -8.46 -1.29
C ILE A 167 -7.23 -9.03 0.06
N SER A 168 -6.81 -10.30 0.12
CA SER A 168 -6.33 -10.91 1.37
C SER A 168 -5.08 -10.21 1.94
N VAL A 169 -4.20 -9.72 1.06
CA VAL A 169 -2.98 -9.00 1.44
C VAL A 169 -3.32 -7.61 1.98
N ILE A 170 -4.18 -6.83 1.29
CA ILE A 170 -4.61 -5.50 1.75
C ILE A 170 -5.42 -5.59 3.05
N ALA A 171 -6.26 -6.61 3.18
CA ALA A 171 -7.11 -6.80 4.35
C ALA A 171 -6.34 -7.20 5.62
N GLY A 172 -5.01 -7.40 5.54
CA GLY A 172 -4.19 -7.76 6.70
C GLY A 172 -4.39 -9.21 7.16
N GLY A 173 -4.85 -10.09 6.27
CA GLY A 173 -4.94 -11.52 6.53
C GLY A 173 -6.36 -12.02 6.84
N PHE A 174 -6.93 -12.72 5.88
CA PHE A 174 -7.53 -14.02 6.14
C PHE A 174 -6.59 -15.06 5.53
N GLY A 175 -6.26 -16.06 6.34
CA GLY A 175 -5.48 -17.20 5.90
C GLY A 175 -6.13 -17.82 4.67
N THR A 176 -5.28 -18.12 3.69
CA THR A 176 -5.47 -19.20 2.71
C THR A 176 -6.85 -19.23 2.04
N ASP A 177 -6.94 -18.71 0.82
CA ASP A 177 -7.96 -19.14 -0.16
C ASP A 177 -7.68 -20.61 -0.60
N GLY A 178 -7.27 -21.48 0.33
CA GLY A 178 -6.70 -22.79 0.11
C GLY A 178 -6.22 -23.51 1.37
N SER A 179 -6.74 -23.18 2.57
CA SER A 179 -6.61 -24.13 3.70
C SER A 179 -7.49 -25.30 3.30
N SER A 180 -6.87 -26.32 2.70
CA SER A 180 -7.39 -27.66 2.82
C SER A 180 -7.61 -27.87 4.32
N THR A 181 -8.86 -28.00 4.73
CA THR A 181 -9.28 -28.58 6.01
C THR A 181 -8.97 -30.09 6.05
N GLY A 182 -7.89 -30.50 5.37
CA GLY A 182 -7.39 -31.86 5.35
C GLY A 182 -6.33 -31.98 6.44
N ASP A 183 -6.46 -33.02 7.24
CA ASP A 183 -5.48 -33.50 8.21
C ASP A 183 -4.27 -34.06 7.43
N ASP A 184 -3.56 -33.21 6.67
CA ASP A 184 -2.26 -33.55 6.08
C ASP A 184 -1.23 -33.50 7.21
N GLN A 185 -1.25 -34.55 8.04
CA GLN A 185 -0.15 -34.82 8.95
C GLN A 185 1.13 -34.92 8.10
N GLU A 186 2.20 -34.24 8.52
CA GLU A 186 3.49 -34.31 7.84
C GLU A 186 3.91 -35.79 7.68
N VAL A 187 3.87 -36.30 6.45
CA VAL A 187 4.24 -37.68 6.15
C VAL A 187 5.74 -37.75 5.83
N GLY A 188 6.52 -38.28 6.76
CA GLY A 188 7.94 -38.61 6.55
C GLY A 188 8.86 -38.24 7.72
N GLU A 189 10.06 -38.83 7.72
CA GLU A 189 11.15 -38.43 8.63
C GLU A 189 12.12 -37.52 7.89
N HIS A 190 12.60 -36.46 8.55
CA HIS A 190 13.67 -35.62 7.99
C HIS A 190 15.01 -36.38 8.02
N ARG A 191 15.83 -36.17 6.99
CA ARG A 191 17.19 -36.75 6.91
C ARG A 191 18.22 -35.64 6.92
N GLU A 192 19.12 -35.69 7.89
CA GLU A 192 20.23 -34.77 8.03
C GLU A 192 21.48 -35.32 7.34
N ILE A 193 22.31 -34.43 6.80
CA ILE A 193 23.53 -34.72 6.05
C ILE A 193 24.57 -33.65 6.39
N THR A 194 25.85 -34.03 6.42
CA THR A 194 26.97 -33.11 6.67
C THR A 194 27.39 -32.32 5.43
N ALA A 195 28.20 -31.28 5.63
CA ALA A 195 28.72 -30.47 4.53
C ALA A 195 29.63 -31.29 3.59
N GLU A 196 30.44 -32.19 4.17
CA GLU A 196 31.36 -33.07 3.44
C GLU A 196 30.60 -34.04 2.53
N GLU A 197 29.56 -34.70 3.05
CA GLU A 197 28.71 -35.62 2.29
C GLU A 197 27.96 -34.87 1.17
N THR A 198 27.48 -33.66 1.46
CA THR A 198 26.84 -32.80 0.44
C THR A 198 27.81 -32.47 -0.70
N ALA A 199 29.08 -32.15 -0.37
CA ALA A 199 30.10 -31.87 -1.37
C ALA A 199 30.43 -33.09 -2.25
N GLU A 200 30.40 -34.30 -1.68
CA GLU A 200 30.61 -35.54 -2.43
C GLU A 200 29.43 -35.86 -3.37
N LEU A 201 28.18 -35.66 -2.92
CA LEU A 201 27.00 -35.76 -3.78
C LEU A 201 27.06 -34.79 -4.96
N LEU A 202 27.49 -33.54 -4.72
CA LEU A 202 27.65 -32.53 -5.77
C LEU A 202 28.74 -32.91 -6.79
N LYS A 203 29.89 -33.48 -6.35
CA LYS A 203 30.96 -33.94 -7.26
C LYS A 203 30.50 -35.08 -8.18
N ASN A 204 29.64 -35.96 -7.67
CA ASN A 204 29.11 -37.09 -8.43
C ASN A 204 27.86 -36.74 -9.26
N SER A 205 27.39 -35.50 -9.20
CA SER A 205 26.21 -35.04 -9.93
C SER A 205 26.59 -34.53 -11.33
N HIS A 206 25.82 -34.93 -12.35
CA HIS A 206 26.01 -34.44 -13.73
C HIS A 206 25.30 -33.12 -14.03
N SER A 207 24.27 -32.76 -13.25
CA SER A 207 23.51 -31.51 -13.38
C SER A 207 23.00 -31.08 -12.02
N VAL A 208 23.12 -29.80 -11.71
CA VAL A 208 22.75 -29.22 -10.41
C VAL A 208 21.92 -27.97 -10.64
N ILE A 209 20.79 -27.87 -9.94
CA ILE A 209 19.96 -26.66 -9.88
C ILE A 209 20.07 -26.08 -8.47
N ILE A 210 20.40 -24.80 -8.37
CA ILE A 210 20.46 -24.07 -7.11
C ILE A 210 19.23 -23.17 -7.04
N THR A 211 18.45 -23.29 -5.97
CA THR A 211 17.27 -22.46 -5.69
C THR A 211 17.57 -21.48 -4.56
N PRO A 212 18.20 -20.32 -4.86
CA PRO A 212 18.53 -19.35 -3.82
C PRO A 212 17.27 -18.76 -3.19
N GLY A 213 17.32 -18.56 -1.88
CA GLY A 213 16.26 -17.89 -1.11
C GLY A 213 16.79 -16.71 -0.30
N TYR A 214 15.90 -15.99 0.36
CA TYR A 214 16.27 -14.83 1.17
C TYR A 214 17.32 -15.16 2.26
N GLY A 215 17.26 -16.35 2.85
CA GLY A 215 18.24 -16.79 3.85
C GLY A 215 19.69 -16.84 3.33
N MET A 216 19.89 -17.18 2.04
CA MET A 216 21.21 -17.16 1.41
C MET A 216 21.73 -15.72 1.25
N ALA A 217 20.84 -14.76 0.95
CA ALA A 217 21.22 -13.37 0.76
C ALA A 217 21.56 -12.65 2.08
N VAL A 218 20.90 -13.01 3.19
CA VAL A 218 21.12 -12.40 4.51
C VAL A 218 22.31 -13.00 5.27
N ALA A 219 22.80 -14.18 4.87
CA ALA A 219 23.93 -14.84 5.51
C ALA A 219 25.31 -14.21 5.19
N GLN A 220 25.34 -13.04 4.54
CA GLN A 220 26.56 -12.25 4.25
C GLN A 220 26.79 -11.20 5.33
#